data_AF-A0A4W5Q5U3-F1
#
_entry.id   AF-A0A4W5Q5U3-F1
#
_cell.length_a   1.000
_cell.length_b   1.000
_cell.length_c   1.000
_cell.angle_alpha   90.00
_cell.angle_beta   90.00
_cell.angle_gamma   90.00
#
_symmetry.space_group_name_H-M   'P 1'
#
loop_
_entity.id
_entity.type
_entity.pdbx_description
1 polymer ?
#
loop_
_entity_poly.entity_id
_entity_poly.type
_entity_poly.pdbx_seq_one_letter_code
_entity_poly.pdbx_strand_id
1 'polypeptide(L)' 'MFILLGPDGKAQQYHEIGRSMATIMTDEIFHDVAYKAKDRSDLLAGIDEFLDQVTVLPPGEWDPSIRIEPPKSVPSQVM' A
#
# COMPACT_ATOMS: atom_id res chain seq x y z
N MET A 1 15.04 -4.40 -2.69
CA MET A 1 14.84 -5.80 -2.28
C MET A 1 14.26 -5.80 -0.88
N PHE A 2 13.24 -6.61 -0.61
CA PHE A 2 12.61 -6.73 0.71
C PHE A 2 12.78 -8.15 1.24
N ILE A 3 13.15 -8.28 2.52
CA ILE A 3 13.33 -9.56 3.21
C ILE A 3 12.72 -9.42 4.60
N LEU A 4 11.79 -10.31 4.94
CA LEU A 4 11.20 -10.41 6.27
C LEU A 4 11.41 -11.83 6.80
N LEU A 5 12.07 -11.94 7.95
CA LEU A 5 12.32 -13.20 8.65
C LEU A 5 11.80 -13.07 10.08
N GLY A 6 11.30 -14.19 10.62
CA GLY A 6 10.82 -14.25 11.99
C GLY A 6 10.54 -15.69 12.42
N PRO A 7 10.18 -15.89 13.71
CA PRO A 7 9.93 -17.21 14.26
C PRO A 7 8.71 -17.89 13.66
N ASP A 8 8.66 -19.21 13.80
CA ASP A 8 7.52 -20.03 13.37
C ASP A 8 6.21 -19.63 14.07
N GLY A 9 5.09 -19.95 13.41
CA GLY A 9 3.74 -19.65 13.91
C GLY A 9 3.14 -18.32 13.43
N LYS A 10 3.89 -17.52 12.66
CA LYS A 10 3.41 -16.25 12.06
C LYS A 10 3.42 -16.23 10.53
N ALA A 11 3.52 -17.40 9.89
CA ALA A 11 3.67 -17.52 8.44
C ALA A 11 2.58 -16.78 7.64
N GLN A 12 1.31 -16.86 8.05
CA GLN A 12 0.22 -16.15 7.37
C GLN A 12 0.40 -14.62 7.50
N GLN A 13 0.75 -14.12 8.68
CA GLN A 13 0.98 -12.69 8.89
C GLN A 13 2.17 -12.20 8.05
N TYR A 14 3.25 -12.99 7.96
CA TYR A 14 4.39 -12.67 7.10
C TYR A 14 4.03 -12.67 5.62
N HIS A 15 3.15 -13.59 5.20
CA HIS A 15 2.64 -13.60 3.84
C HIS A 15 1.84 -12.33 3.53
N GLU A 16 0.93 -11.92 4.41
CA GLU A 16 0.15 -10.69 4.24
C GLU A 16 1.03 -9.44 4.26
N ILE A 17 2.06 -9.37 5.11
CA ILE A 17 3.04 -8.26 5.06
C ILE A 17 3.78 -8.24 3.71
N GLY A 18 4.17 -9.41 3.20
CA GLY A 18 4.79 -9.53 1.88
C GLY A 18 3.88 -9.06 0.75
N ARG A 19 2.59 -9.41 0.82
CA ARG A 19 1.56 -8.92 -0.12
C ARG A 19 1.42 -7.39 -0.03
N SER A 20 1.29 -6.83 1.17
CA SER A 20 1.21 -5.38 1.36
C SER A 20 2.43 -4.67 0.79
N MET A 21 3.65 -5.16 1.06
CA MET A 21 4.88 -4.57 0.52
C MET A 21 4.94 -4.66 -1.00
N ALA A 22 4.53 -5.80 -1.59
CA ALA A 22 4.45 -5.95 -3.04
C ALA A 22 3.44 -4.99 -3.66
N THR A 23 2.25 -4.82 -3.06
CA THR A 23 1.23 -3.88 -3.52
C THR A 23 1.72 -2.43 -3.45
N ILE A 24 2.37 -2.03 -2.35
CA ILE A 24 2.95 -0.69 -2.22
C ILE A 24 3.98 -0.45 -3.34
N MET A 25 4.81 -1.44 -3.66
CA MET A 25 5.81 -1.32 -4.74
C MET A 25 5.23 -1.27 -6.16
N THR A 26 3.94 -1.59 -6.36
CA THR A 26 3.25 -1.43 -7.64
C THR A 26 2.69 -0.02 -7.86
N ASP A 27 2.65 0.80 -6.82
CA ASP A 27 2.27 2.21 -6.93
C ASP A 27 3.40 3.02 -7.59
N GLU A 28 3.07 3.79 -8.63
CA GLU A 28 4.06 4.54 -9.41
C GLU A 28 4.73 5.65 -8.59
N ILE A 29 4.00 6.30 -7.68
CA ILE A 29 4.53 7.38 -6.84
C ILE A 29 5.52 6.79 -5.83
N PHE A 30 5.11 5.75 -5.11
CA PHE A 30 5.96 5.09 -4.14
C PHE A 30 7.19 4.46 -4.80
N HIS A 31 7.05 3.88 -6.00
CA HIS A 31 8.16 3.34 -6.77
C HIS A 31 9.22 4.41 -7.06
N ASP A 32 8.78 5.60 -7.47
CA ASP A 32 9.64 6.75 -7.73
C ASP A 32 10.35 7.24 -6.47
N VAL A 33 9.62 7.34 -5.35
CA VAL A 33 10.19 7.68 -4.03
C VAL A 33 11.25 6.65 -3.65
N ALA A 34 10.97 5.36 -3.80
CA ALA A 34 11.90 4.29 -3.45
C ALA A 34 13.19 4.32 -4.27
N TYR A 35 13.12 4.74 -5.55
CA TYR A 35 14.31 4.91 -6.40
C TYR A 35 15.11 6.17 -6.06
N LYS A 36 14.46 7.24 -5.60
CA LYS A 36 15.08 8.54 -5.30
C LYS A 36 15.49 8.69 -3.84
N ALA A 37 15.01 7.82 -2.96
CA ALA A 37 15.25 7.85 -1.53
C ALA A 37 16.74 7.82 -1.20
N LYS A 38 17.17 8.74 -0.34
CA LYS A 38 18.54 8.87 0.14
C LYS A 38 18.70 8.29 1.54
N ASP A 39 17.61 8.27 2.30
CA ASP A 39 17.58 7.72 3.64
C ASP A 39 16.26 7.00 3.95
N ARG A 40 16.19 6.47 5.18
CA ARG A 40 15.01 5.73 5.65
C ARG A 40 13.79 6.63 5.83
N SER A 41 13.97 7.91 6.15
CA SER A 41 12.87 8.86 6.32
C SER A 41 12.11 9.06 5.02
N ASP A 42 12.80 9.12 3.89
CA ASP A 42 12.18 9.25 2.57
C ASP A 42 11.22 8.08 2.28
N LEU A 43 11.64 6.85 2.60
CA LEU A 43 10.81 5.66 2.45
C LEU A 43 9.61 5.66 3.40
N LEU A 44 9.79 6.10 4.65
CA LEU A 44 8.69 6.20 5.60
C LEU A 44 7.66 7.24 5.16
N ALA A 45 8.11 8.41 4.70
CA ALA A 45 7.24 9.44 4.16
C ALA A 45 6.45 8.94 2.94
N GLY A 46 7.08 8.18 2.04
CA GLY A 46 6.37 7.55 0.92
C GLY A 46 5.31 6.53 1.36
N ILE A 47 5.57 5.76 2.43
CA ILE A 47 4.57 4.83 2.98
C ILE A 47 3.40 5.62 3.56
N ASP A 48 3.66 6.67 4.33
CA ASP A 48 2.62 7.51 4.93
C ASP A 48 1.75 8.15 3.85
N GLU A 49 2.35 8.70 2.78
CA GLU A 49 1.61 9.29 1.67
C GLU A 49 0.77 8.25 0.90
N PHE A 50 1.30 7.04 0.68
CA PHE A 50 0.52 5.95 0.12
C PHE A 50 -0.70 5.60 1.01
N LEU A 51 -0.50 5.55 2.34
CA LEU A 51 -1.56 5.25 3.29
C LEU A 51 -2.65 6.33 3.36
N ASP A 52 -2.30 7.59 3.13
CA ASP A 52 -3.25 8.70 3.08
C ASP A 52 -4.12 8.69 1.81
N GLN A 53 -3.64 8.10 0.71
CA GLN A 53 -4.40 8.00 -0.55
C GLN A 53 -5.33 6.77 -0.62
N VAL A 54 -5.05 5.71 0.15
CA VAL A 54 -5.87 4.49 0.12
C VAL A 54 -7.15 4.64 0.94
N THR A 55 -8.27 4.21 0.36
CA THR A 55 -9.56 4.17 1.06
C THR A 55 -9.73 2.81 1.75
N VAL A 56 -9.99 2.84 3.06
CA VAL A 56 -10.33 1.61 3.80
C VAL A 56 -11.80 1.26 3.64
N LEU A 57 -12.09 -0.02 3.44
CA LEU A 57 -13.46 -0.53 3.42
C LEU A 57 -13.83 -1.02 4.82
N PRO A 58 -14.89 -0.50 5.45
CA PRO A 58 -15.32 -0.95 6.78
C PRO A 58 -15.81 -2.41 6.74
N PRO A 59 -15.55 -3.19 7.80
CA PRO A 59 -16.00 -4.58 7.87
C PRO A 59 -17.52 -4.66 8.05
N GLY A 60 -18.20 -5.43 7.18
CA GLY A 60 -19.60 -5.85 7.38
C GLY A 60 -20.67 -5.20 6.50
N GLU A 61 -20.37 -4.10 5.80
CA GLU A 61 -21.34 -3.43 4.90
C GLU A 61 -21.05 -3.63 3.40
N TRP A 62 -20.03 -4.43 3.07
CA TRP A 62 -19.58 -4.62 1.71
C TRP A 62 -19.96 -6.00 1.17
N ASP A 63 -20.93 -6.05 0.24
CA ASP A 63 -21.23 -7.26 -0.52
C ASP A 63 -20.23 -7.38 -1.70
N PRO A 64 -19.42 -8.45 -1.77
CA PRO A 64 -18.41 -8.66 -2.82
C PRO A 64 -18.98 -8.68 -4.25
N SER A 65 -20.30 -8.88 -4.41
CA SER A 65 -20.97 -8.90 -5.71
C SER A 65 -21.42 -7.51 -6.20
N ILE A 66 -21.37 -6.48 -5.35
CA ILE A 66 -21.79 -5.13 -5.72
C ILE A 66 -20.61 -4.38 -6.34
N ARG A 67 -20.74 -4.02 -7.62
CA ARG A 67 -19.74 -3.25 -8.36
C ARG A 67 -19.72 -1.80 -7.87
N ILE A 68 -18.56 -1.32 -7.41
CA ILE A 68 -18.35 0.10 -7.08
C ILE A 68 -18.36 0.90 -8.37
N GLU A 69 -19.24 1.90 -8.45
CA GLU A 69 -19.13 2.88 -9.52
C GLU A 69 -17.88 3.76 -9.31
N PRO A 70 -17.10 4.02 -10.37
CA PRO A 70 -15.89 4.81 -10.23
C PRO A 70 -16.20 6.19 -9.64
N PRO A 71 -15.30 6.75 -8.80
CA PRO A 71 -15.51 8.06 -8.20
C PRO A 71 -15.71 9.14 -9.27
N LYS A 72 -16.60 10.10 -8.98
CA LYS A 72 -16.96 11.17 -9.93
C LYS A 72 -15.81 12.13 -10.24
N SER A 73 -14.80 12.18 -9.39
CA SER A 73 -13.54 12.88 -9.63
C SER A 73 -12.39 12.06 -9.08
N VAL A 74 -11.42 11.73 -9.92
CA VAL A 74 -10.09 11.30 -9.47
C VAL A 74 -9.38 12.51 -8.87
N PRO A 75 -8.78 12.40 -7.66
CA PRO A 75 -7.91 13.44 -7.14
C PRO A 75 -6.84 13.75 -8.18
N SER A 76 -6.66 15.04 -8.51
CA SER A 76 -5.58 15.46 -9.40
C SER A 76 -4.27 15.12 -8.72
N GLN A 77 -3.53 14.17 -9.28
CA GLN A 77 -2.17 13.88 -8.89
C GLN A 77 -1.36 15.15 -9.16
N VAL A 78 -1.07 15.91 -8.10
CA VAL A 78 -0.25 17.12 -8.18
C VAL A 78 1.16 16.66 -8.48
N MET A 79 1.55 16.88 -9.74
CA MET A 79 2.91 16.73 -10.27
C MET A 79 3.90 17.66 -9.58
#